data_AF-A0A448ZB47-F1
#
_entry.id   AF-A0A448ZB47-F1
#
_cell.length_a   1.000
_cell.length_b   1.000
_cell.length_c   1.000
_cell.angle_alpha   90.00
_cell.angle_beta   90.00
_cell.angle_gamma   90.00
#
_symmetry.space_group_name_H-M   'P 1'
#
loop_
_entity.id
_entity.type
_entity.pdbx_description
1 polymer ?
#
loop_
_entity_poly.entity_id
_entity_poly.type
_entity_poly.pdbx_seq_one_letter_code
_entity_poly.pdbx_strand_id
1 'polypeptide(L)'
;MLRPRQPPPGTDASASPTLVIFRLFVLALFCTPGSGFVTPDGREGFSNTETGASLQSQRVLPLSLPSHTGSGRTLGNTSLACQLLGMNCATPTDFTFSLKGFCKRGGETDIHSDGWGVAFYEGKGIRQFHDSSPACSSPMANFLESNPIRTYNMMSHLRYATVGEVELSNVHPFCREMWGINFAFAMNGDIPMFKKDPKSKLRALMDPGDLPSEDQSYYNAVGNTDSEAAFCAILNALRVKFQQLPSLPVLKDAINELCEEIITEDPKATIMNFLLTCGPDTLWVYSWPGSRPGSKVWNGLHYTTRAHPFTTSRLRDVDYEIDFASTNKAGDCVSVIATKPLTHDEHWIEIGRGELIVFDQGRPHVTPESLFEIELLGHGLKSSVIERPVLEEDMREFDLDPESFQGSFI
;
A
#
# COMPACT_ATOMS: atom_id res chain seq x y z
N MET A 1 3.42 15.30 66.44
CA MET A 1 4.44 16.02 65.66
C MET A 1 4.41 15.39 64.28
N LEU A 2 4.03 16.00 63.15
CA LEU A 2 4.16 17.36 62.63
C LEU A 2 2.88 17.75 61.84
N ARG A 3 2.66 19.06 61.70
CA ARG A 3 1.49 19.72 61.11
C ARG A 3 1.50 19.69 59.57
N PRO A 4 0.33 19.84 58.90
CA PRO A 4 0.24 20.16 57.48
C PRO A 4 0.36 21.67 57.23
N ARG A 5 0.88 22.09 56.07
CA ARG A 5 0.81 23.48 55.58
C ARG A 5 0.34 23.51 54.11
N GLN A 6 -0.65 24.37 53.88
CA GLN A 6 -1.23 24.77 52.59
C GLN A 6 -0.26 25.61 51.73
N PRO A 7 -0.46 25.70 50.39
CA PRO A 7 0.09 26.76 49.53
C PRO A 7 -0.94 27.91 49.37
N PRO A 8 -0.53 29.18 49.12
CA PRO A 8 -0.58 29.78 47.75
C PRO A 8 0.34 31.06 47.60
N PRO A 9 0.21 31.98 46.62
CA PRO A 9 -0.50 32.03 45.32
C PRO A 9 0.42 32.39 44.10
N GLY A 10 -0.16 32.46 42.90
CA GLY A 10 0.53 32.40 41.60
C GLY A 10 0.99 33.72 40.95
N THR A 11 1.48 33.57 39.72
CA THR A 11 1.52 34.60 38.66
C THR A 11 1.45 33.93 37.29
N ASP A 12 0.56 34.45 36.44
CA ASP A 12 0.35 34.09 35.03
C ASP A 12 1.63 34.22 34.18
N ALA A 13 1.80 33.32 33.20
CA ALA A 13 2.40 33.64 31.92
C ALA A 13 2.02 32.59 30.86
N SER A 14 1.31 33.05 29.85
CA SER A 14 1.13 32.45 28.53
C SER A 14 2.46 32.19 27.80
N ALA A 15 2.66 31.01 27.20
CA ALA A 15 3.34 30.85 25.90
C ALA A 15 3.32 29.39 25.39
N SER A 16 2.76 29.26 24.18
CA SER A 16 2.95 28.33 23.05
C SER A 16 4.11 27.29 23.02
N PRO A 17 3.99 26.27 22.13
CA PRO A 17 4.79 25.05 22.10
C PRO A 17 6.14 25.23 21.40
N THR A 18 7.12 24.46 21.85
CA THR A 18 8.46 24.35 21.27
C THR A 18 8.40 23.55 19.97
N LEU A 19 8.37 24.28 18.85
CA LEU A 19 8.66 23.80 17.51
C LEU A 19 10.18 23.71 17.35
N VAL A 20 10.73 22.51 17.24
CA VAL A 20 12.15 22.30 16.92
C VAL A 20 12.31 22.51 15.41
N ILE A 21 12.72 23.71 15.02
CA ILE A 21 13.22 24.03 13.68
C ILE A 21 14.73 23.84 13.71
N PHE A 22 15.25 22.89 12.94
CA PHE A 22 16.66 22.86 12.54
C PHE A 22 16.73 22.71 11.02
N ARG A 23 16.94 23.82 10.30
CA ARG A 23 17.52 23.83 8.95
C ARG A 23 18.53 24.98 8.82
N LEU A 24 19.80 24.54 8.80
CA LEU A 24 21.01 25.02 8.13
C LEU A 24 21.13 26.49 7.69
N PHE A 25 22.12 27.18 8.29
CA PHE A 25 22.92 28.21 7.64
C PHE A 25 24.07 27.55 6.86
N VAL A 26 24.26 27.91 5.59
CA VAL A 26 25.51 28.45 4.99
C VAL A 26 25.29 28.58 3.47
N LEU A 27 25.24 29.81 2.97
CA LEU A 27 25.42 30.11 1.55
C LEU A 27 26.05 31.50 1.40
N ALA A 28 27.31 31.52 0.98
CA ALA A 28 28.09 32.66 0.47
C ALA A 28 29.35 32.02 -0.16
N LEU A 29 29.85 32.30 -1.35
CA LEU A 29 29.69 33.36 -2.35
C LEU A 29 30.02 32.74 -3.72
N PHE A 30 29.41 33.23 -4.80
CA PHE A 30 30.08 33.93 -5.92
C PHE A 30 29.10 34.12 -7.09
N CYS A 31 28.74 35.38 -7.33
CA CYS A 31 28.22 35.86 -8.61
C CYS A 31 29.34 35.96 -9.64
N THR A 32 29.10 35.59 -10.90
CA THR A 32 28.99 36.54 -12.04
C THR A 32 28.70 35.82 -13.38
N PRO A 33 28.15 36.53 -14.40
CA PRO A 33 27.42 35.94 -15.53
C PRO A 33 28.12 36.09 -16.90
N GLY A 34 27.60 35.37 -17.90
CA GLY A 34 27.84 35.59 -19.34
C GLY A 34 27.90 34.26 -20.09
N SER A 35 27.46 34.07 -21.33
CA SER A 35 26.80 34.93 -22.32
C SER A 35 26.64 34.09 -23.59
N GLY A 36 25.47 34.15 -24.25
CA GLY A 36 25.25 33.94 -25.70
C GLY A 36 25.43 32.52 -26.26
N PHE A 37 24.96 32.15 -27.46
CA PHE A 37 24.04 32.71 -28.46
C PHE A 37 23.89 31.60 -29.54
N VAL A 38 22.79 31.59 -30.30
CA VAL A 38 22.58 31.01 -31.65
C VAL A 38 22.32 29.50 -31.85
N THR A 39 21.10 29.22 -32.31
CA THR A 39 20.72 28.22 -33.33
C THR A 39 20.72 28.85 -34.73
N PRO A 40 20.96 28.09 -35.81
CA PRO A 40 20.35 28.36 -37.12
C PRO A 40 19.45 27.17 -37.53
N ASP A 41 18.19 27.42 -37.91
CA ASP A 41 17.71 27.57 -39.32
C ASP A 41 18.01 26.34 -40.20
N GLY A 42 17.12 25.76 -40.99
CA GLY A 42 15.80 26.16 -41.48
C GLY A 42 15.58 25.54 -42.87
N ARG A 43 14.30 25.29 -43.24
CA ARG A 43 13.73 25.22 -44.62
C ARG A 43 14.22 24.06 -45.52
N GLU A 44 13.52 23.50 -46.50
CA GLU A 44 12.29 23.71 -47.30
C GLU A 44 12.00 22.30 -47.92
N GLY A 45 10.77 21.80 -48.12
CA GLY A 45 9.79 22.25 -49.09
C GLY A 45 10.09 21.73 -50.52
N PHE A 46 9.49 20.61 -50.97
CA PHE A 46 9.23 20.34 -52.40
C PHE A 46 8.06 19.36 -52.62
N SER A 47 7.31 19.65 -53.67
CA SER A 47 5.97 19.14 -54.03
C SER A 47 5.97 18.02 -55.08
N ASN A 48 4.93 17.17 -54.97
CA ASN A 48 4.16 16.47 -56.01
C ASN A 48 4.84 15.53 -57.02
N THR A 49 4.35 14.29 -57.08
CA THR A 49 3.75 13.71 -58.30
C THR A 49 2.93 12.45 -57.97
N GLU A 50 1.66 12.48 -58.36
CA GLU A 50 0.75 11.32 -58.36
C GLU A 50 1.10 10.37 -59.52
N THR A 51 1.12 9.07 -59.27
CA THR A 51 0.75 8.05 -60.25
C THR A 51 0.02 6.91 -59.51
N GLY A 52 -1.16 6.57 -60.01
CA GLY A 52 -2.07 5.63 -59.37
C GLY A 52 -1.72 4.16 -59.60
N ALA A 53 -2.05 3.35 -58.61
CA ALA A 53 -2.38 1.94 -58.78
C ALA A 53 -3.41 1.56 -57.72
N SER A 54 -4.60 1.17 -58.18
CA SER A 54 -5.73 0.77 -57.35
C SER A 54 -5.49 -0.61 -56.72
N LEU A 55 -5.54 -0.69 -55.40
CA LEU A 55 -5.79 -1.93 -54.67
C LEU A 55 -7.06 -1.71 -53.83
N GLN A 56 -8.15 -2.34 -54.26
CA GLN A 56 -9.42 -2.35 -53.55
C GLN A 56 -9.25 -3.11 -52.24
N SER A 57 -9.07 -2.38 -51.14
CA SER A 57 -9.22 -2.89 -49.79
C SER A 57 -10.72 -3.01 -49.46
N GLN A 58 -11.15 -4.24 -49.18
CA GLN A 58 -12.49 -4.55 -48.70
C GLN A 58 -12.73 -3.82 -47.37
N ARG A 59 -13.69 -2.89 -47.37
CA ARG A 59 -14.21 -2.24 -46.16
C ARG A 59 -14.88 -3.29 -45.27
N VAL A 60 -14.23 -3.64 -44.17
CA VAL A 60 -14.89 -4.27 -43.03
C VAL A 60 -15.72 -3.17 -42.35
N LEU A 61 -17.04 -3.37 -42.32
CA LEU A 61 -17.98 -2.51 -41.59
C LEU A 61 -17.62 -2.54 -40.10
N PRO A 62 -17.55 -1.39 -39.39
CA PRO A 62 -17.40 -1.42 -37.95
C PRO A 62 -18.66 -2.01 -37.32
N LEU A 63 -18.51 -3.09 -36.55
CA LEU A 63 -19.54 -3.54 -35.62
C LEU A 63 -19.79 -2.41 -34.62
N SER A 64 -20.94 -1.77 -34.74
CA SER A 64 -21.49 -0.86 -33.75
C SER A 64 -21.76 -1.63 -32.45
N LEU A 65 -20.83 -1.52 -31.49
CA LEU A 65 -21.09 -1.89 -30.10
C LEU A 65 -22.15 -0.94 -29.54
N PRO A 66 -23.19 -1.43 -28.83
CA PRO A 66 -24.16 -0.56 -28.20
C PRO A 66 -23.47 0.31 -27.15
N SER A 67 -23.56 1.62 -27.34
CA SER A 67 -23.21 2.61 -26.32
C SER A 67 -24.15 2.43 -25.14
N HIS A 68 -23.67 1.79 -24.08
CA HIS A 68 -24.31 1.88 -22.77
C HIS A 68 -24.18 3.32 -22.29
N THR A 69 -25.19 4.12 -22.61
CA THR A 69 -25.45 5.39 -21.95
C THR A 69 -25.64 5.09 -20.46
N GLY A 70 -24.74 5.63 -19.65
CA GLY A 70 -24.75 5.46 -18.20
C GLY A 70 -26.11 5.86 -17.64
N SER A 71 -26.86 4.89 -17.14
CA SER A 71 -28.04 5.13 -16.31
C SER A 71 -27.55 5.85 -15.06
N GLY A 72 -27.90 7.12 -14.93
CA GLY A 72 -27.61 7.93 -13.75
C GLY A 72 -28.16 7.24 -12.49
N ARG A 73 -27.28 6.63 -11.71
CA ARG A 73 -27.59 6.16 -10.36
C ARG A 73 -27.78 7.39 -9.48
N THR A 74 -28.96 7.48 -8.87
CA THR A 74 -29.25 8.44 -7.81
C THR A 74 -28.31 8.18 -6.64
N LEU A 75 -27.42 9.13 -6.34
CA LEU A 75 -26.51 9.09 -5.19
C LEU A 75 -27.31 9.16 -3.87
N GLY A 76 -27.74 8.01 -3.38
CA GLY A 76 -28.24 7.86 -2.02
C GLY A 76 -27.08 7.78 -1.04
N ASN A 77 -26.72 8.89 -0.38
CA ASN A 77 -26.08 9.01 0.94
C ASN A 77 -24.88 8.09 1.34
N THR A 78 -24.22 7.42 0.41
CA THR A 78 -23.09 6.53 0.69
C THR A 78 -21.84 7.09 0.01
N SER A 79 -20.96 7.77 0.75
CA SER A 79 -19.61 7.96 0.23
C SER A 79 -18.87 6.64 0.45
N LEU A 80 -18.74 5.86 -0.61
CA LEU A 80 -18.27 4.48 -0.53
C LEU A 80 -16.74 4.44 -0.66
N ALA A 81 -16.14 3.44 -0.03
CA ALA A 81 -14.70 3.20 -0.01
C ALA A 81 -14.42 1.87 -0.70
N CYS A 82 -13.24 1.68 -1.28
CA CYS A 82 -12.79 0.37 -1.76
C CYS A 82 -12.77 -0.65 -0.61
N GLN A 83 -12.44 -1.91 -0.89
CA GLN A 83 -12.14 -2.87 0.17
C GLN A 83 -10.76 -3.49 0.00
N LEU A 84 -10.10 -3.71 1.13
CA LEU A 84 -8.85 -4.45 1.24
C LEU A 84 -9.11 -5.81 1.90
N LEU A 85 -8.36 -6.80 1.44
CA LEU A 85 -8.16 -8.09 2.09
C LEU A 85 -6.67 -8.40 2.07
N GLY A 86 -6.07 -8.68 3.22
CA GLY A 86 -4.72 -9.19 3.35
C GLY A 86 -4.70 -10.44 4.19
N MET A 87 -3.72 -11.30 4.00
CA MET A 87 -3.43 -12.35 4.96
C MET A 87 -1.94 -12.71 4.99
N ASN A 88 -1.46 -13.06 6.17
CA ASN A 88 -0.09 -13.47 6.43
C ASN A 88 -0.12 -14.71 7.33
N CYS A 89 0.72 -15.71 7.04
CA CYS A 89 0.60 -17.05 7.61
C CYS A 89 1.96 -17.61 8.07
N ALA A 90 1.97 -18.40 9.13
CA ALA A 90 3.14 -19.18 9.56
C ALA A 90 3.44 -20.36 8.62
N THR A 91 2.41 -20.92 7.99
CA THR A 91 2.50 -22.03 7.06
C THR A 91 1.74 -21.69 5.76
N PRO A 92 2.12 -22.22 4.59
CA PRO A 92 1.43 -21.94 3.34
C PRO A 92 -0.05 -22.31 3.45
N THR A 93 -0.91 -21.30 3.45
CA THR A 93 -2.34 -21.44 3.74
C THR A 93 -3.15 -21.12 2.50
N ASP A 94 -4.23 -21.86 2.30
CA ASP A 94 -5.17 -21.64 1.22
C ASP A 94 -5.98 -20.36 1.47
N PHE A 95 -5.87 -19.38 0.57
CA PHE A 95 -6.58 -18.11 0.67
C PHE A 95 -7.95 -18.12 -0.02
N THR A 96 -8.29 -19.20 -0.74
CA THR A 96 -9.50 -19.28 -1.56
C THR A 96 -10.77 -19.07 -0.73
N PHE A 97 -10.78 -19.50 0.54
CA PHE A 97 -11.88 -19.23 1.46
C PHE A 97 -12.15 -17.73 1.67
N SER A 98 -11.12 -17.01 2.11
CA SER A 98 -11.21 -15.57 2.38
C SER A 98 -11.51 -14.80 1.09
N LEU A 99 -10.92 -15.23 -0.03
CA LEU A 99 -11.14 -14.60 -1.33
C LEU A 99 -12.58 -14.79 -1.82
N LYS A 100 -13.17 -15.98 -1.67
CA LYS A 100 -14.55 -16.24 -2.10
C LYS A 100 -15.56 -15.34 -1.40
N GLY A 101 -15.46 -15.20 -0.07
CA GLY A 101 -16.30 -14.26 0.68
C GLY A 101 -16.07 -12.80 0.24
N PHE A 102 -14.82 -12.46 -0.02
CA PHE A 102 -14.44 -11.12 -0.45
C PHE A 102 -14.97 -10.78 -1.85
N CYS A 103 -14.76 -11.62 -2.86
CA CYS A 103 -15.20 -11.41 -4.24
C CYS A 103 -16.72 -11.18 -4.37
N LYS A 104 -17.53 -11.70 -3.45
CA LYS A 104 -18.97 -11.44 -3.40
C LYS A 104 -19.31 -9.98 -3.13
N ARG A 105 -18.49 -9.28 -2.35
CA ARG A 105 -18.61 -7.83 -2.15
C ARG A 105 -18.31 -7.04 -3.43
N GLY A 106 -17.74 -7.69 -4.44
CA GLY A 106 -17.40 -7.14 -5.74
C GLY A 106 -18.55 -7.14 -6.74
N GLY A 107 -19.75 -6.69 -6.32
CA GLY A 107 -20.93 -6.55 -7.19
C GLY A 107 -22.13 -7.44 -6.87
N GLU A 108 -22.07 -8.29 -5.84
CA GLU A 108 -23.21 -9.14 -5.41
C GLU A 108 -23.74 -8.73 -4.03
N THR A 109 -22.92 -8.79 -2.99
CA THR A 109 -23.30 -8.47 -1.60
C THR A 109 -22.91 -7.04 -1.19
N ASP A 110 -22.05 -6.40 -1.98
CA ASP A 110 -21.68 -5.01 -1.86
C ASP A 110 -21.43 -4.46 -3.28
N ILE A 111 -21.30 -3.15 -3.42
CA ILE A 111 -21.42 -2.46 -4.71
C ILE A 111 -20.09 -2.28 -5.47
N HIS A 112 -19.01 -2.94 -5.04
CA HIS A 112 -17.64 -2.69 -5.52
C HIS A 112 -17.42 -3.33 -6.90
N SER A 113 -17.98 -2.74 -7.93
CA SER A 113 -18.07 -3.32 -9.28
C SER A 113 -17.00 -2.83 -10.25
N ASP A 114 -16.08 -1.97 -9.82
CA ASP A 114 -15.23 -1.17 -10.73
C ASP A 114 -13.82 -1.77 -10.91
N GLY A 115 -13.74 -3.09 -10.74
CA GLY A 115 -12.54 -3.89 -10.88
C GLY A 115 -12.09 -4.54 -9.57
N TRP A 116 -11.27 -5.58 -9.70
CA TRP A 116 -10.68 -6.29 -8.57
C TRP A 116 -9.31 -6.85 -8.94
N GLY A 117 -8.53 -7.10 -7.90
CA GLY A 117 -7.25 -7.75 -8.08
C GLY A 117 -6.79 -8.52 -6.86
N VAL A 118 -5.83 -9.41 -7.09
CA VAL A 118 -5.13 -10.17 -6.05
C VAL A 118 -3.68 -10.38 -6.46
N ALA A 119 -2.79 -10.27 -5.48
CA ALA A 119 -1.39 -10.58 -5.59
C ALA A 119 -0.98 -11.54 -4.46
N PHE A 120 -0.15 -12.53 -4.78
CA PHE A 120 0.38 -13.49 -3.80
C PHE A 120 1.74 -14.03 -4.23
N TYR A 121 2.53 -14.48 -3.27
CA TYR A 121 3.90 -14.96 -3.51
C TYR A 121 3.98 -16.47 -3.73
N GLU A 122 4.90 -16.87 -4.59
CA GLU A 122 5.39 -18.24 -4.78
C GLU A 122 6.92 -18.20 -4.72
N GLY A 123 7.46 -18.41 -3.51
CA GLY A 123 8.85 -18.06 -3.22
C GLY A 123 9.08 -16.56 -3.41
N LYS A 124 10.14 -16.17 -4.12
CA LYS A 124 10.42 -14.75 -4.45
C LYS A 124 9.56 -14.21 -5.61
N GLY A 125 8.90 -15.10 -6.35
CA GLY A 125 8.01 -14.73 -7.45
C GLY A 125 6.67 -14.22 -6.93
N ILE A 126 6.02 -13.35 -7.71
CA ILE A 126 4.69 -12.83 -7.40
C ILE A 126 3.74 -13.11 -8.56
N ARG A 127 2.57 -13.66 -8.26
CA ARG A 127 1.48 -13.83 -9.23
C ARG A 127 0.44 -12.74 -8.99
N GLN A 128 -0.05 -12.16 -10.08
CA GLN A 128 -1.06 -11.10 -10.05
C GLN A 128 -2.21 -11.47 -10.99
N PHE A 129 -3.42 -11.27 -10.52
CA PHE A 129 -4.63 -11.42 -11.31
C PHE A 129 -5.47 -10.17 -11.14
N HIS A 130 -5.77 -9.48 -12.24
CA HIS A 130 -6.55 -8.25 -12.28
C HIS A 130 -7.69 -8.40 -13.29
N ASP A 131 -8.82 -7.79 -12.98
CA ASP A 131 -9.93 -7.62 -13.90
C ASP A 131 -10.58 -6.25 -13.65
N SER A 132 -10.96 -5.54 -14.71
CA SER A 132 -11.75 -4.31 -14.59
C SER A 132 -13.24 -4.60 -14.42
N SER A 133 -13.67 -5.84 -14.67
CA SER A 133 -15.03 -6.32 -14.45
C SER A 133 -15.31 -6.59 -12.96
N PRO A 134 -16.58 -6.60 -12.52
CA PRO A 134 -16.94 -6.97 -11.15
C PRO A 134 -16.47 -8.37 -10.77
N ALA A 135 -15.93 -8.53 -9.56
CA ALA A 135 -15.37 -9.80 -9.10
C ALA A 135 -16.39 -10.94 -9.10
N CYS A 136 -17.65 -10.68 -8.73
CA CYS A 136 -18.70 -11.71 -8.66
C CYS A 136 -19.03 -12.34 -10.02
N SER A 137 -18.67 -11.69 -11.13
CA SER A 137 -18.92 -12.14 -12.50
C SER A 137 -17.64 -12.45 -13.29
N SER A 138 -16.47 -12.27 -12.68
CA SER A 138 -15.18 -12.41 -13.36
C SER A 138 -14.83 -13.89 -13.57
N PRO A 139 -14.56 -14.33 -14.82
CA PRO A 139 -14.05 -15.67 -15.08
C PRO A 139 -12.72 -15.94 -14.35
N MET A 140 -11.92 -14.89 -14.14
CA MET A 140 -10.65 -14.99 -13.43
C MET A 140 -10.86 -15.21 -11.93
N ALA A 141 -11.87 -14.56 -11.33
CA ALA A 141 -12.23 -14.79 -9.93
C ALA A 141 -12.71 -16.23 -9.76
N ASN A 142 -13.59 -16.70 -10.66
CA ASN A 142 -14.08 -18.08 -10.68
C ASN A 142 -12.94 -19.10 -10.81
N PHE A 143 -11.92 -18.80 -11.63
CA PHE A 143 -10.73 -19.63 -11.75
C PHE A 143 -9.99 -19.75 -10.41
N LEU A 144 -9.71 -18.64 -9.73
CA LEU A 144 -9.03 -18.66 -8.44
C LEU A 144 -9.87 -19.34 -7.35
N GLU A 145 -11.19 -19.15 -7.38
CA GLU A 145 -12.11 -19.83 -6.45
C GLU A 145 -12.15 -21.35 -6.65
N SER A 146 -11.89 -21.81 -7.87
CA SER A 146 -11.93 -23.24 -8.21
C SER A 146 -10.58 -23.94 -8.08
N ASN A 147 -9.49 -23.20 -7.81
CA ASN A 147 -8.14 -23.73 -7.75
C ASN A 147 -7.49 -23.34 -6.41
N PRO A 148 -7.39 -24.27 -5.44
CA PRO A 148 -6.72 -24.03 -4.16
C PRO A 148 -5.27 -23.58 -4.37
N ILE A 149 -4.93 -22.39 -3.89
CA ILE A 149 -3.57 -21.84 -3.96
C ILE A 149 -3.12 -21.52 -2.54
N ARG A 150 -1.94 -22.04 -2.17
CA ARG A 150 -1.34 -21.82 -0.86
C ARG A 150 -0.20 -20.84 -0.94
N THR A 151 -0.15 -19.92 0.00
CA THR A 151 0.91 -18.92 0.10
C THR A 151 1.08 -18.46 1.55
N TYR A 152 2.23 -17.87 1.85
CA TYR A 152 2.47 -17.21 3.13
C TYR A 152 1.85 -15.81 3.17
N ASN A 153 1.75 -15.15 2.02
CA ASN A 153 1.41 -13.73 1.97
C ASN A 153 0.68 -13.36 0.68
N MET A 154 -0.44 -12.65 0.86
CA MET A 154 -1.34 -12.27 -0.22
C MET A 154 -2.13 -11.04 0.17
N MET A 155 -2.52 -10.30 -0.86
CA MET A 155 -3.41 -9.17 -0.74
C MET A 155 -4.37 -9.12 -1.92
N SER A 156 -5.58 -8.64 -1.68
CA SER A 156 -6.61 -8.44 -2.67
C SER A 156 -7.31 -7.11 -2.41
N HIS A 157 -7.86 -6.55 -3.48
CA HIS A 157 -8.55 -5.28 -3.44
C HIS A 157 -9.78 -5.33 -4.34
N LEU A 158 -10.91 -4.83 -3.82
CA LEU A 158 -12.11 -4.56 -4.61
C LEU A 158 -12.23 -3.06 -4.82
N ARG A 159 -12.28 -2.65 -6.09
CA ARG A 159 -12.30 -1.26 -6.48
C ARG A 159 -13.73 -0.72 -6.53
N TYR A 160 -13.86 0.47 -5.96
CA TYR A 160 -14.95 1.39 -6.23
C TYR A 160 -14.33 2.69 -6.75
N ALA A 161 -14.54 3.00 -8.01
CA ALA A 161 -13.80 4.05 -8.71
C ALA A 161 -14.21 5.43 -8.21
N THR A 162 -13.44 5.98 -7.27
CA THR A 162 -13.56 7.38 -6.83
C THR A 162 -12.57 8.31 -7.53
N VAL A 163 -11.48 7.74 -8.07
CA VAL A 163 -10.38 8.41 -8.77
C VAL A 163 -9.90 7.51 -9.90
N GLY A 164 -9.71 8.10 -11.08
CA GLY A 164 -9.30 7.39 -12.30
C GLY A 164 -10.44 6.60 -12.96
N GLU A 165 -10.34 6.42 -14.27
CA GLU A 165 -11.33 5.66 -15.05
C GLU A 165 -11.34 4.17 -14.68
N VAL A 166 -12.40 3.45 -15.07
CA VAL A 166 -12.49 1.99 -14.89
C VAL A 166 -11.60 1.29 -15.92
N GLU A 167 -10.31 1.22 -15.59
CA GLU A 167 -9.27 0.62 -16.43
C GLU A 167 -8.37 -0.29 -15.61
N LEU A 168 -7.80 -1.31 -16.25
CA LEU A 168 -6.94 -2.30 -15.60
C LEU A 168 -5.69 -1.67 -14.95
N SER A 169 -5.15 -0.60 -15.53
CA SER A 169 -4.02 0.18 -15.00
C SER A 169 -4.33 0.84 -13.65
N ASN A 170 -5.61 1.00 -13.30
CA ASN A 170 -6.07 1.60 -12.05
C ASN A 170 -6.53 0.55 -11.03
N VAL A 171 -6.36 -0.74 -11.32
CA VAL A 171 -6.74 -1.85 -10.45
C VAL A 171 -5.55 -2.28 -9.59
N HIS A 172 -5.74 -2.20 -8.27
CA HIS A 172 -4.82 -2.75 -7.28
C HIS A 172 -4.86 -4.29 -7.26
N PRO A 173 -3.81 -4.96 -6.71
CA PRO A 173 -2.56 -4.40 -6.18
C PRO A 173 -1.58 -3.91 -7.26
N PHE A 174 -0.86 -2.83 -6.99
CA PHE A 174 0.26 -2.39 -7.83
C PHE A 174 1.53 -3.11 -7.43
N CYS A 175 2.33 -3.57 -8.40
CA CYS A 175 3.61 -4.20 -8.12
C CYS A 175 4.77 -3.49 -8.82
N ARG A 176 5.90 -3.36 -8.11
CA ARG A 176 7.16 -2.84 -8.63
C ARG A 176 8.32 -3.61 -8.02
N GLU A 177 9.38 -3.81 -8.79
CA GLU A 177 10.62 -4.36 -8.29
C GLU A 177 11.49 -3.23 -7.74
N MET A 178 11.96 -3.39 -6.50
CA MET A 178 12.97 -2.55 -5.89
C MET A 178 13.97 -3.43 -5.17
N TRP A 179 15.26 -3.16 -5.32
CA TRP A 179 16.34 -3.89 -4.64
C TRP A 179 16.35 -5.41 -4.91
N GLY A 180 15.93 -5.87 -6.09
CA GLY A 180 15.75 -7.28 -6.41
C GLY A 180 14.59 -7.95 -5.69
N ILE A 181 13.68 -7.17 -5.10
CA ILE A 181 12.53 -7.64 -4.30
C ILE A 181 11.25 -7.16 -4.98
N ASN A 182 10.28 -8.04 -5.11
CA ASN A 182 8.94 -7.65 -5.57
C ASN A 182 8.20 -6.97 -4.42
N PHE A 183 7.84 -5.71 -4.62
CA PHE A 183 6.94 -4.97 -3.75
C PHE A 183 5.52 -5.02 -4.34
N ALA A 184 4.50 -5.20 -3.49
CA ALA A 184 3.10 -5.11 -3.88
C ALA A 184 2.36 -4.18 -2.92
N PHE A 185 1.44 -3.36 -3.45
CA PHE A 185 0.76 -2.32 -2.71
C PHE A 185 -0.72 -2.24 -3.08
N ALA A 186 -1.59 -2.23 -2.06
CA ALA A 186 -3.02 -2.02 -2.23
C ALA A 186 -3.52 -0.98 -1.23
N MET A 187 -4.21 0.05 -1.72
CA MET A 187 -4.69 1.14 -0.88
C MET A 187 -6.20 1.32 -0.98
N ASN A 188 -6.81 1.58 0.17
CA ASN A 188 -8.18 2.04 0.28
C ASN A 188 -8.20 3.38 1.00
N GLY A 189 -8.40 4.44 0.22
CA GLY A 189 -8.25 5.79 0.72
C GLY A 189 -8.60 6.87 -0.29
N ASP A 190 -8.21 8.08 0.07
CA ASP A 190 -8.27 9.28 -0.74
C ASP A 190 -7.08 10.15 -0.30
N ILE A 191 -6.16 10.43 -1.21
CA ILE A 191 -4.97 11.24 -0.93
C ILE A 191 -5.01 12.48 -1.82
N PRO A 192 -5.64 13.59 -1.38
CA PRO A 192 -5.87 14.78 -2.21
C PRO A 192 -4.60 15.37 -2.82
N MET A 193 -3.46 15.22 -2.14
CA MET A 193 -2.20 15.75 -2.62
C MET A 193 -1.80 15.17 -3.99
N PHE A 194 -2.03 13.87 -4.22
CA PHE A 194 -1.67 13.20 -5.47
C PHE A 194 -2.72 13.35 -6.58
N LYS A 195 -3.90 13.94 -6.29
CA LYS A 195 -4.92 14.22 -7.31
C LYS A 195 -4.67 15.49 -8.10
N LYS A 196 -4.15 16.52 -7.43
CA LYS A 196 -3.97 17.85 -8.02
C LYS A 196 -2.80 17.88 -9.00
N ASP A 197 -1.71 17.19 -8.65
CA ASP A 197 -0.54 17.03 -9.51
C ASP A 197 0.23 15.77 -9.13
N PRO A 198 -0.05 14.63 -9.81
CA PRO A 198 0.61 13.36 -9.52
C PRO A 198 2.12 13.39 -9.76
N LYS A 199 2.62 14.27 -10.63
CA LYS A 199 4.03 14.29 -11.07
C LYS A 199 4.89 15.24 -10.24
N SER A 200 4.39 16.41 -9.86
CA SER A 200 5.21 17.37 -9.10
C SER A 200 5.55 16.92 -7.68
N LYS A 201 4.78 15.98 -7.11
CA LYS A 201 4.89 15.62 -5.70
C LYS A 201 5.69 14.37 -5.39
N LEU A 202 6.17 13.64 -6.40
CA LEU A 202 7.27 12.69 -6.21
C LEU A 202 8.49 13.37 -5.56
N ARG A 203 8.69 14.67 -5.82
CA ARG A 203 9.77 15.49 -5.28
C ARG A 203 9.55 15.96 -3.84
N ALA A 204 8.31 16.00 -3.39
CA ALA A 204 7.97 16.59 -2.08
C ALA A 204 8.49 15.73 -0.92
N LEU A 205 8.67 14.43 -1.15
CA LEU A 205 9.18 13.45 -0.17
C LEU A 205 10.70 13.19 -0.33
N MET A 206 11.41 14.06 -1.07
CA MET A 206 12.83 13.91 -1.39
C MET A 206 13.55 15.24 -1.14
N ASP A 207 14.78 15.23 -0.61
CA ASP A 207 15.53 16.48 -0.42
C ASP A 207 15.98 17.03 -1.79
N PRO A 208 15.86 18.34 -2.07
CA PRO A 208 16.08 18.90 -3.40
C PRO A 208 17.48 18.68 -3.99
N GLY A 209 18.48 18.41 -3.14
CA GLY A 209 19.87 18.15 -3.53
C GLY A 209 20.12 16.75 -4.08
N ASP A 210 19.23 15.79 -3.79
CA ASP A 210 19.39 14.38 -4.15
C ASP A 210 18.47 13.95 -5.30
N LEU A 211 17.77 14.92 -5.91
CA LEU A 211 16.84 14.66 -7.00
C LEU A 211 17.58 14.32 -8.30
N PRO A 212 17.25 13.17 -8.92
CA PRO A 212 17.39 13.03 -10.36
C PRO A 212 16.54 14.12 -11.06
N SER A 213 16.88 14.54 -12.29
CA SER A 213 16.09 15.55 -13.03
C SER A 213 14.61 15.14 -13.20
N GLU A 214 13.69 16.03 -13.62
CA GLU A 214 12.24 15.73 -13.79
C GLU A 214 11.97 14.43 -14.58
N ASP A 215 12.89 14.08 -15.48
CA ASP A 215 12.81 12.91 -16.35
C ASP A 215 13.47 11.63 -15.76
N GLN A 216 13.90 11.63 -14.49
CA GLN A 216 14.76 10.59 -13.90
C GLN A 216 14.24 9.93 -12.61
N SER A 217 12.95 10.06 -12.28
CA SER A 217 12.35 9.22 -11.22
C SER A 217 12.45 7.73 -11.60
N TYR A 218 12.81 6.88 -10.64
CA TYR A 218 12.93 5.43 -10.89
C TYR A 218 11.56 4.79 -11.10
N TYR A 219 10.54 5.24 -10.35
CA TYR A 219 9.18 4.70 -10.41
C TYR A 219 8.19 5.77 -10.84
N ASN A 220 7.34 5.42 -11.79
CA ASN A 220 6.27 6.28 -12.29
C ASN A 220 4.95 5.50 -12.33
N ALA A 221 3.85 6.19 -12.03
CA ALA A 221 2.51 5.64 -12.15
C ALA A 221 2.19 5.38 -13.63
N VAL A 222 1.57 4.24 -13.91
CA VAL A 222 1.09 3.88 -15.26
C VAL A 222 -0.35 4.35 -15.44
N GLY A 223 -1.18 4.14 -14.42
CA GLY A 223 -2.53 4.65 -14.33
C GLY A 223 -2.57 6.10 -13.84
N ASN A 224 -3.77 6.52 -13.43
CA ASN A 224 -4.05 7.90 -13.00
C ASN A 224 -4.70 7.97 -11.62
N THR A 225 -4.51 6.94 -10.79
CA THR A 225 -4.96 6.93 -9.39
C THR A 225 -3.98 7.67 -8.48
N ASP A 226 -4.52 8.28 -7.43
CA ASP A 226 -3.74 8.84 -6.32
C ASP A 226 -2.97 7.74 -5.56
N SER A 227 -3.54 6.54 -5.46
CA SER A 227 -2.88 5.38 -4.85
C SER A 227 -1.60 4.92 -5.56
N GLU A 228 -1.58 4.85 -6.90
CA GLU A 228 -0.37 4.43 -7.62
C GLU A 228 0.71 5.51 -7.55
N ALA A 229 0.30 6.78 -7.60
CA ALA A 229 1.19 7.92 -7.42
C ALA A 229 1.82 7.91 -6.02
N ALA A 230 1.04 7.66 -4.96
CA ALA A 230 1.55 7.52 -3.60
C ALA A 230 2.55 6.36 -3.47
N PHE A 231 2.23 5.19 -4.04
CA PHE A 231 3.14 4.04 -4.04
C PHE A 231 4.47 4.36 -4.72
N CYS A 232 4.42 4.97 -5.91
CA CYS A 232 5.63 5.38 -6.63
C CYS A 232 6.44 6.42 -5.86
N ALA A 233 5.78 7.37 -5.21
CA ALA A 233 6.47 8.38 -4.38
C ALA A 233 7.20 7.73 -3.20
N ILE A 234 6.54 6.83 -2.46
CA ILE A 234 7.15 6.08 -1.35
C ILE A 234 8.36 5.29 -1.85
N LEU A 235 8.25 4.55 -2.95
CA LEU A 235 9.37 3.76 -3.48
C LEU A 235 10.56 4.63 -3.92
N ASN A 236 10.32 5.77 -4.58
CA ASN A 236 11.40 6.67 -4.97
C ASN A 236 12.12 7.26 -3.74
N ALA A 237 11.37 7.67 -2.71
CA ALA A 237 11.94 8.20 -1.48
C ALA A 237 12.79 7.15 -0.76
N LEU A 238 12.28 5.92 -0.60
CA LEU A 238 13.03 4.81 -0.01
C LEU A 238 14.30 4.49 -0.81
N ARG A 239 14.21 4.47 -2.14
CA ARG A 239 15.33 4.17 -3.03
C ARG A 239 16.46 5.21 -2.96
N VAL A 240 16.11 6.47 -2.71
CA VAL A 240 17.11 7.53 -2.50
C VAL A 240 17.69 7.48 -1.09
N LYS A 241 16.84 7.27 -0.08
CA LYS A 241 17.25 7.20 1.34
C LYS A 241 18.24 6.06 1.60
N PHE A 242 18.04 4.91 0.97
CA PHE A 242 18.78 3.68 1.30
C PHE A 242 19.70 3.20 0.18
N GLN A 243 21.01 3.31 0.41
CA GLN A 243 22.06 2.73 -0.44
C GLN A 243 22.43 1.29 -0.05
N GLN A 244 22.02 0.87 1.14
CA GLN A 244 22.08 -0.51 1.63
C GLN A 244 20.67 -0.93 2.05
N LEU A 245 20.40 -2.23 2.08
CA LEU A 245 19.09 -2.78 2.40
C LEU A 245 18.78 -2.54 3.89
N PRO A 246 17.78 -1.72 4.25
CA PRO A 246 17.50 -1.44 5.66
C PRO A 246 16.95 -2.68 6.37
N SER A 247 17.16 -2.76 7.69
CA SER A 247 16.41 -3.70 8.52
C SER A 247 14.92 -3.31 8.61
N LEU A 248 14.06 -4.25 9.01
CA LEU A 248 12.62 -4.04 9.18
C LEU A 248 12.30 -2.85 10.10
N PRO A 249 12.91 -2.67 11.28
CA PRO A 249 12.69 -1.48 12.13
C PRO A 249 13.03 -0.17 11.41
N VAL A 250 14.20 -0.10 10.77
CA VAL A 250 14.66 1.10 10.04
C VAL A 250 13.73 1.42 8.87
N LEU A 251 13.31 0.41 8.11
CA LEU A 251 12.35 0.58 7.03
C LEU A 251 10.99 1.04 7.56
N LYS A 252 10.56 0.53 8.70
CA LYS A 252 9.29 0.89 9.32
C LYS A 252 9.25 2.35 9.72
N ASP A 253 10.31 2.84 10.34
CA ASP A 253 10.40 4.26 10.71
C ASP A 253 10.41 5.15 9.46
N ALA A 254 11.16 4.78 8.42
CA ALA A 254 11.15 5.51 7.16
C ALA A 254 9.77 5.53 6.47
N ILE A 255 9.03 4.41 6.47
CA ILE A 255 7.68 4.38 5.90
C ILE A 255 6.72 5.24 6.75
N ASN A 256 6.83 5.20 8.08
CA ASN A 256 6.03 6.03 8.97
C ASN A 256 6.27 7.52 8.72
N GLU A 257 7.52 7.96 8.65
CA GLU A 257 7.89 9.35 8.32
C GLU A 257 7.25 9.80 6.99
N LEU A 258 7.36 8.98 5.94
CA LEU A 258 6.74 9.27 4.64
C LEU A 258 5.21 9.34 4.72
N CYS A 259 4.59 8.49 5.52
CA CYS A 259 3.14 8.54 5.74
C CYS A 259 2.74 9.84 6.45
N GLU A 260 3.49 10.25 7.47
CA GLU A 260 3.26 11.51 8.20
C GLU A 260 3.40 12.73 7.30
N GLU A 261 4.40 12.74 6.42
CA GLU A 261 4.58 13.80 5.41
C GLU A 261 3.37 13.90 4.47
N ILE A 262 2.91 12.76 3.95
CA ILE A 262 1.71 12.68 3.08
C ILE A 262 0.47 13.21 3.82
N ILE A 263 0.29 12.82 5.07
CA ILE A 263 -0.88 13.17 5.86
C ILE A 263 -0.87 14.65 6.23
N THR A 264 0.29 15.23 6.56
CA THR A 264 0.41 16.61 7.06
C THR A 264 -0.06 17.65 6.05
N GLU A 265 -0.08 17.34 4.74
CA GLU A 265 -0.61 18.25 3.72
C GLU A 265 -2.13 18.52 3.92
N ASP A 266 -2.91 17.47 4.20
CA ASP A 266 -4.34 17.61 4.49
C ASP A 266 -4.85 16.50 5.43
N PRO A 267 -4.60 16.58 6.74
CA PRO A 267 -4.91 15.49 7.68
C PRO A 267 -6.40 15.15 7.78
N LYS A 268 -7.27 16.12 7.43
CA LYS A 268 -8.73 15.98 7.52
C LYS A 268 -9.33 15.32 6.29
N ALA A 269 -8.77 15.61 5.12
CA ALA A 269 -9.27 15.04 3.86
C ALA A 269 -8.56 13.71 3.51
N THR A 270 -7.34 13.50 4.00
CA THR A 270 -6.59 12.26 3.76
C THR A 270 -7.22 11.08 4.50
N ILE A 271 -7.50 10.02 3.75
CA ILE A 271 -7.79 8.68 4.27
C ILE A 271 -6.76 7.77 3.62
N MET A 272 -5.99 7.03 4.41
CA MET A 272 -4.90 6.21 3.88
C MET A 272 -4.79 4.91 4.65
N ASN A 273 -5.52 3.89 4.18
CA ASN A 273 -5.35 2.52 4.65
C ASN A 273 -4.65 1.74 3.55
N PHE A 274 -3.54 1.06 3.85
CA PHE A 274 -2.85 0.26 2.84
C PHE A 274 -2.30 -1.07 3.37
N LEU A 275 -2.14 -1.98 2.42
CA LEU A 275 -1.36 -3.21 2.53
C LEU A 275 -0.13 -3.04 1.65
N LEU A 276 1.04 -3.38 2.19
CA LEU A 276 2.31 -3.39 1.48
C LEU A 276 3.02 -4.71 1.75
N THR A 277 3.61 -5.30 0.72
CA THR A 277 4.57 -6.40 0.88
C THR A 277 5.88 -6.03 0.22
N CYS A 278 6.97 -6.51 0.78
CA CYS A 278 8.34 -6.33 0.31
C CYS A 278 9.06 -7.69 0.31
N GLY A 279 8.40 -8.69 -0.29
CA GLY A 279 8.83 -10.09 -0.26
C GLY A 279 7.75 -11.02 0.27
N PRO A 280 8.03 -12.34 0.32
CA PRO A 280 7.05 -13.35 0.68
C PRO A 280 6.74 -13.44 2.17
N ASP A 281 7.64 -12.95 3.03
CA ASP A 281 7.62 -13.25 4.47
C ASP A 281 6.71 -12.28 5.23
N THR A 282 6.86 -10.96 5.01
CA THR A 282 6.19 -9.92 5.81
C THR A 282 5.04 -9.19 5.10
N LEU A 283 3.92 -8.95 5.79
CA LEU A 283 2.82 -8.08 5.34
C LEU A 283 2.74 -6.82 6.19
N TRP A 284 2.85 -5.66 5.57
CA TRP A 284 2.85 -4.36 6.21
C TRP A 284 1.49 -3.70 6.08
N VAL A 285 0.97 -3.18 7.17
CA VAL A 285 -0.42 -2.75 7.27
C VAL A 285 -0.47 -1.41 7.96
N TYR A 286 -0.94 -0.40 7.25
CA TYR A 286 -1.06 0.95 7.76
C TYR A 286 -2.52 1.40 7.81
N SER A 287 -2.90 2.12 8.85
CA SER A 287 -4.23 2.73 8.93
C SER A 287 -4.18 4.21 9.29
N TRP A 288 -4.66 5.05 8.38
CA TRP A 288 -5.15 6.40 8.67
C TRP A 288 -6.64 6.45 8.32
N PRO A 289 -7.52 6.02 9.24
CA PRO A 289 -8.91 5.81 8.93
C PRO A 289 -9.70 7.13 8.93
N GLY A 290 -10.90 7.12 8.35
CA GLY A 290 -11.74 8.31 8.33
C GLY A 290 -13.07 8.12 7.63
N SER A 291 -13.85 9.20 7.60
CA SER A 291 -15.10 9.28 6.85
C SER A 291 -15.04 10.49 5.93
N ARG A 292 -15.46 10.33 4.68
CA ARG A 292 -15.51 11.48 3.77
C ARG A 292 -16.59 12.48 4.22
N PRO A 293 -16.44 13.78 3.91
CA PRO A 293 -17.46 14.77 4.23
C PRO A 293 -18.86 14.35 3.73
N GLY A 294 -19.84 14.37 4.64
CA GLY A 294 -21.21 13.97 4.35
C GLY A 294 -21.48 12.45 4.37
N SER A 295 -20.46 11.62 4.60
CA SER A 295 -20.63 10.18 4.75
C SER A 295 -20.88 9.75 6.18
N LYS A 296 -21.74 8.74 6.35
CA LYS A 296 -21.85 7.98 7.61
C LYS A 296 -20.99 6.72 7.61
N VAL A 297 -20.27 6.46 6.51
CA VAL A 297 -19.44 5.27 6.36
C VAL A 297 -18.06 5.55 6.95
N TRP A 298 -17.65 4.72 7.89
CA TRP A 298 -16.31 4.71 8.44
C TRP A 298 -15.40 3.81 7.58
N ASN A 299 -14.25 4.34 7.16
CA ASN A 299 -13.24 3.62 6.39
C ASN A 299 -12.06 3.24 7.29
N GLY A 300 -12.25 2.18 8.07
CA GLY A 300 -11.24 1.59 8.95
C GLY A 300 -10.50 0.42 8.29
N LEU A 301 -9.54 -0.12 9.04
CA LEU A 301 -8.84 -1.35 8.71
C LEU A 301 -8.78 -2.22 9.96
N HIS A 302 -9.07 -3.51 9.82
CA HIS A 302 -9.19 -4.43 10.94
C HIS A 302 -8.36 -5.67 10.67
N TYR A 303 -7.91 -6.34 11.72
CA TYR A 303 -7.32 -7.66 11.60
C TYR A 303 -7.87 -8.64 12.64
N THR A 304 -7.71 -9.92 12.37
CA THR A 304 -7.91 -11.01 13.33
C THR A 304 -6.81 -12.04 13.14
N THR A 305 -6.40 -12.68 14.23
CA THR A 305 -5.34 -13.69 14.23
C THR A 305 -5.89 -15.01 14.73
N ARG A 306 -5.73 -16.06 13.93
CA ARG A 306 -6.11 -17.44 14.24
C ARG A 306 -4.84 -18.24 14.51
N ALA A 307 -4.71 -18.80 15.70
CA ALA A 307 -3.57 -19.64 16.06
C ALA A 307 -4.07 -21.01 16.54
N HIS A 308 -3.37 -22.08 16.18
CA HIS A 308 -3.77 -23.43 16.56
C HIS A 308 -3.86 -23.60 18.10
N PRO A 309 -4.89 -24.28 18.62
CA PRO A 309 -6.03 -24.86 17.88
C PRO A 309 -7.16 -23.82 17.69
N PHE A 310 -7.69 -23.74 16.46
CA PHE A 310 -8.91 -22.96 16.16
C PHE A 310 -9.93 -23.83 15.40
N THR A 311 -11.21 -23.62 15.66
CA THR A 311 -12.26 -24.57 15.25
C THR A 311 -12.90 -24.19 13.91
N THR A 312 -13.75 -23.18 13.90
CA THR A 312 -14.64 -22.88 12.79
C THR A 312 -14.73 -21.37 12.61
N SER A 313 -14.77 -20.90 11.36
CA SER A 313 -15.13 -19.51 11.08
C SER A 313 -16.19 -19.47 9.99
N ARG A 314 -17.24 -18.67 10.22
CA ARG A 314 -18.33 -18.44 9.27
C ARG A 314 -18.18 -17.07 8.61
N LEU A 315 -18.17 -17.05 7.28
CA LEU A 315 -18.14 -15.80 6.51
C LEU A 315 -19.45 -15.02 6.69
N ARG A 316 -19.36 -13.69 6.69
CA ARG A 316 -20.54 -12.80 6.74
C ARG A 316 -21.25 -12.71 5.40
N ASP A 317 -20.48 -12.71 4.32
CA ASP A 317 -20.97 -12.40 2.97
C ASP A 317 -21.50 -13.62 2.21
N VAL A 318 -21.23 -14.83 2.72
CA VAL A 318 -21.68 -16.08 2.10
C VAL A 318 -22.05 -17.03 3.23
N ASP A 319 -23.12 -17.81 3.04
CA ASP A 319 -23.42 -18.99 3.86
C ASP A 319 -22.41 -20.10 3.56
N TYR A 320 -21.15 -19.82 3.88
CA TYR A 320 -20.00 -20.69 3.69
C TYR A 320 -19.19 -20.67 4.99
N GLU A 321 -19.13 -21.84 5.62
CA GLU A 321 -18.42 -22.10 6.86
C GLU A 321 -17.30 -23.07 6.53
N ILE A 322 -16.08 -22.78 7.03
CA ILE A 322 -14.99 -23.74 6.99
C ILE A 322 -14.69 -24.21 8.41
N ASP A 323 -14.66 -25.52 8.54
CA ASP A 323 -14.08 -26.20 9.69
C ASP A 323 -12.55 -26.28 9.52
N PHE A 324 -11.87 -25.36 10.20
CA PHE A 324 -10.41 -25.32 10.27
C PHE A 324 -9.86 -26.39 11.21
N ALA A 325 -10.67 -26.96 12.11
CA ALA A 325 -10.21 -27.98 13.06
C ALA A 325 -9.69 -29.25 12.36
N SER A 326 -10.21 -29.54 11.17
CA SER A 326 -9.79 -30.68 10.36
C SER A 326 -8.50 -30.42 9.56
N THR A 327 -8.05 -29.17 9.46
CA THR A 327 -6.95 -28.76 8.56
C THR A 327 -5.80 -28.06 9.28
N ASN A 328 -5.99 -27.53 10.48
CA ASN A 328 -4.93 -26.86 11.22
C ASN A 328 -4.04 -27.83 12.02
N LYS A 329 -2.78 -27.47 12.14
CA LYS A 329 -1.72 -28.22 12.81
C LYS A 329 -1.04 -27.35 13.85
N ALA A 330 -0.33 -27.98 14.78
CA ALA A 330 0.56 -27.27 15.69
C ALA A 330 1.55 -26.41 14.89
N GLY A 331 1.60 -25.11 15.22
CA GLY A 331 2.40 -24.12 14.50
C GLY A 331 1.61 -23.26 13.50
N ASP A 332 0.38 -23.62 13.14
CA ASP A 332 -0.44 -22.79 12.26
C ASP A 332 -0.86 -21.51 12.96
N CYS A 333 -0.56 -20.39 12.33
CA CYS A 333 -0.97 -19.05 12.73
C CYS A 333 -1.27 -18.24 11.47
N VAL A 334 -2.44 -17.60 11.41
CA VAL A 334 -2.91 -16.87 10.24
C VAL A 334 -3.53 -15.56 10.71
N SER A 335 -2.99 -14.44 10.23
CA SER A 335 -3.63 -13.15 10.37
C SER A 335 -4.37 -12.79 9.10
N VAL A 336 -5.63 -12.37 9.23
CA VAL A 336 -6.46 -11.83 8.14
C VAL A 336 -6.74 -10.38 8.42
N ILE A 337 -6.54 -9.54 7.41
CA ILE A 337 -6.73 -8.09 7.46
C ILE A 337 -7.86 -7.74 6.49
N ALA A 338 -8.81 -6.92 6.91
CA ALA A 338 -9.91 -6.49 6.05
C ALA A 338 -10.42 -5.09 6.40
N THR A 339 -10.87 -4.35 5.39
CA THR A 339 -11.54 -3.03 5.61
C THR A 339 -12.77 -3.19 6.50
N LYS A 340 -13.57 -4.22 6.26
CA LYS A 340 -14.71 -4.61 7.11
C LYS A 340 -14.52 -6.07 7.54
N PRO A 341 -14.73 -6.41 8.83
CA PRO A 341 -14.66 -7.79 9.31
C PRO A 341 -15.38 -8.79 8.41
N LEU A 342 -14.73 -9.92 8.13
CA LEU A 342 -15.25 -10.96 7.21
C LEU A 342 -16.10 -12.02 7.90
N THR A 343 -16.09 -12.11 9.23
CA THR A 343 -16.71 -13.19 10.01
C THR A 343 -17.51 -12.65 11.19
N HIS A 344 -18.61 -13.32 11.57
CA HIS A 344 -19.45 -12.89 12.71
C HIS A 344 -18.89 -13.33 14.06
N ASP A 345 -18.20 -14.47 14.08
CA ASP A 345 -17.91 -15.22 15.30
C ASP A 345 -16.45 -15.06 15.77
N GLU A 346 -15.76 -14.01 15.30
CA GLU A 346 -14.35 -13.75 15.62
C GLU A 346 -14.17 -12.35 16.19
N HIS A 347 -13.16 -12.21 17.06
CA HIS A 347 -12.72 -10.91 17.52
C HIS A 347 -11.85 -10.25 16.45
N TRP A 348 -12.35 -9.16 15.88
CA TRP A 348 -11.61 -8.29 14.97
C TRP A 348 -11.14 -7.05 15.71
N ILE A 349 -9.84 -6.76 15.60
CA ILE A 349 -9.18 -5.60 16.18
C ILE A 349 -9.12 -4.53 15.10
N GLU A 350 -9.66 -3.35 15.38
CA GLU A 350 -9.46 -2.19 14.52
C GLU A 350 -8.05 -1.62 14.72
N ILE A 351 -7.35 -1.35 13.63
CA ILE A 351 -5.99 -0.79 13.63
C ILE A 351 -6.07 0.69 13.97
N GLY A 352 -5.17 1.15 14.85
CA GLY A 352 -5.12 2.53 15.31
C GLY A 352 -4.80 3.53 14.21
N ARG A 353 -5.29 4.76 14.37
CA ARG A 353 -4.92 5.87 13.47
C ARG A 353 -3.41 6.14 13.56
N GLY A 354 -2.74 6.13 12.41
CA GLY A 354 -1.30 6.32 12.29
C GLY A 354 -0.48 5.07 12.60
N GLU A 355 -1.13 3.93 12.85
CA GLU A 355 -0.44 2.70 13.21
C GLU A 355 0.05 1.96 11.95
N LEU A 356 1.33 1.58 11.97
CA LEU A 356 1.97 0.69 11.01
C LEU A 356 2.34 -0.62 11.72
N ILE A 357 1.69 -1.71 11.32
CA ILE A 357 1.91 -3.05 11.86
C ILE A 357 2.61 -3.89 10.79
N VAL A 358 3.63 -4.65 11.18
CA VAL A 358 4.24 -5.68 10.32
C VAL A 358 3.76 -7.04 10.79
N PHE A 359 3.20 -7.82 9.89
CA PHE A 359 2.81 -9.20 10.16
C PHE A 359 3.88 -10.15 9.62
N ASP A 360 4.36 -11.05 10.48
CA ASP A 360 5.22 -12.17 10.12
C ASP A 360 4.69 -13.45 10.76
N GLN A 361 4.74 -14.57 10.02
CA GLN A 361 4.19 -15.85 10.44
C GLN A 361 2.77 -15.76 11.05
N GLY A 362 1.94 -14.87 10.52
CA GLY A 362 0.59 -14.62 10.96
C GLY A 362 0.45 -13.93 12.32
N ARG A 363 1.50 -13.29 12.86
CA ARG A 363 1.45 -12.51 14.10
C ARG A 363 1.73 -11.02 13.83
N PRO A 364 1.10 -10.08 14.56
CA PRO A 364 1.40 -8.65 14.46
C PRO A 364 2.65 -8.26 15.27
N HIS A 365 3.52 -7.46 14.68
CA HIS A 365 4.74 -6.88 15.27
C HIS A 365 4.74 -5.36 15.07
N VAL A 366 4.96 -4.62 16.15
CA VAL A 366 4.85 -3.15 16.16
C VAL A 366 6.11 -2.49 16.70
N THR A 367 6.78 -3.12 17.66
CA THR A 367 7.95 -2.55 18.33
C THR A 367 9.25 -2.93 17.60
N PRO A 368 10.29 -2.09 17.67
CA PRO A 368 11.61 -2.40 17.10
C PRO A 368 12.15 -3.76 17.56
N GLU A 369 12.02 -4.10 18.85
CA GLU A 369 12.51 -5.36 19.40
C GLU A 369 11.87 -6.56 18.69
N SER A 370 10.54 -6.56 18.57
CA SER A 370 9.79 -7.64 17.92
C SER A 370 10.12 -7.79 16.42
N LEU A 371 10.59 -6.72 15.78
CA LEU A 371 11.01 -6.71 14.37
C LEU A 371 12.46 -7.18 14.22
N PHE A 372 13.34 -6.85 15.16
CA PHE A 372 14.69 -7.42 15.21
C PHE A 372 14.66 -8.93 15.48
N GLU A 373 13.70 -9.43 16.26
CA GLU A 373 13.48 -10.89 16.40
C GLU A 373 13.19 -11.55 15.05
N ILE A 374 12.30 -10.96 14.25
CA ILE A 374 11.99 -11.43 12.89
C ILE A 374 13.25 -11.38 11.99
N GLU A 375 14.05 -10.32 12.12
CA GLU A 375 15.30 -10.18 11.37
C GLU A 375 16.29 -11.30 11.70
N LEU A 376 16.42 -11.64 12.98
CA LEU A 376 17.30 -12.71 13.47
C LEU A 376 16.82 -14.10 13.07
N LEU A 377 15.51 -14.29 12.90
CA LEU A 377 14.93 -15.49 12.27
C LEU A 377 15.17 -15.56 10.75
N GLY A 378 15.79 -14.53 10.17
CA GLY A 378 16.08 -14.45 8.76
C GLY A 378 14.83 -14.17 7.93
N HIS A 379 13.83 -13.47 8.48
CA HIS A 379 12.57 -13.14 7.81
C HIS A 379 12.49 -11.68 7.34
N GLY A 380 13.54 -10.88 7.54
CA GLY A 380 13.60 -9.55 6.94
C GLY A 380 13.95 -9.54 5.47
N LEU A 381 14.30 -8.35 4.96
CA LEU A 381 14.52 -8.16 3.54
C LEU A 381 15.71 -9.00 3.02
N LYS A 382 15.51 -9.62 1.85
CA LYS A 382 16.50 -10.47 1.18
C LYS A 382 16.69 -10.03 -0.26
N SER A 383 17.86 -9.45 -0.54
CA SER A 383 18.28 -9.08 -1.89
C SER A 383 19.50 -9.86 -2.35
N SER A 384 19.64 -10.04 -3.66
CA SER A 384 20.89 -10.49 -4.31
C SER A 384 21.65 -9.36 -5.00
N VAL A 385 21.17 -8.11 -4.94
CA VAL A 385 21.71 -6.98 -5.72
C VAL A 385 22.08 -5.76 -4.87
N ILE A 386 21.59 -5.69 -3.63
CA ILE A 386 21.98 -4.66 -2.66
C ILE A 386 22.47 -5.35 -1.39
N GLU A 387 23.54 -4.83 -0.82
CA GLU A 387 24.12 -5.35 0.41
C GLU A 387 23.29 -4.92 1.62
N ARG A 388 23.30 -5.74 2.66
CA ARG A 388 22.65 -5.47 3.93
C ARG A 388 23.70 -5.02 4.95
N PRO A 389 23.43 -4.00 5.78
CA PRO A 389 24.35 -3.58 6.83
C PRO A 389 24.43 -4.64 7.93
N VAL A 390 25.37 -4.42 8.86
CA VAL A 390 25.53 -5.23 10.07
C VAL A 390 24.35 -4.95 10.98
N LEU A 391 23.54 -5.96 11.29
CA LEU A 391 22.28 -5.78 12.01
C LEU A 391 22.50 -5.16 13.41
N GLU A 392 23.63 -5.46 14.03
CA GLU A 392 24.03 -4.89 15.32
C GLU A 392 24.23 -3.37 15.28
N GLU A 393 24.52 -2.78 14.12
CA GLU A 393 24.59 -1.31 13.96
C GLU A 393 23.19 -0.71 14.06
N ASP A 394 22.24 -1.24 13.28
CA ASP A 394 20.84 -0.84 13.35
C ASP A 394 20.28 -1.02 14.78
N MET A 395 20.55 -2.15 15.45
CA MET A 395 20.08 -2.40 16.82
C MET A 395 20.53 -1.32 17.82
N ARG A 396 21.75 -0.82 17.67
CA ARG A 396 22.28 0.25 18.54
C ARG A 396 21.57 1.59 18.30
N GLU A 397 21.10 1.86 17.08
CA GLU A 397 20.29 3.06 16.78
C GLU A 397 18.95 3.06 17.53
N PHE A 398 18.45 1.88 17.88
CA PHE A 398 17.22 1.69 18.68
C PHE A 398 17.49 1.49 20.18
N ASP A 399 18.70 1.78 20.66
CA ASP A 399 19.12 1.54 22.05
C ASP A 399 18.96 0.07 22.50
N LEU A 400 19.06 -0.89 21.56
CA LEU A 400 18.97 -2.32 21.83
C LEU A 400 20.34 -2.98 21.90
N ASP A 401 20.52 -3.84 22.90
CA ASP A 401 21.72 -4.63 23.07
C ASP A 401 21.63 -5.95 22.27
N PRO A 402 22.51 -6.19 21.27
CA PRO A 402 22.55 -7.46 20.54
C PRO A 402 22.70 -8.68 21.44
N GLU A 403 23.38 -8.56 22.60
CA GLU A 403 23.55 -9.68 23.53
C GLU A 403 22.22 -10.12 24.16
N SER A 404 21.25 -9.22 24.26
CA SER A 404 19.92 -9.53 24.82
C SER A 404 19.10 -10.52 23.98
N PHE A 405 19.46 -10.70 22.71
CA PHE A 405 18.79 -11.62 21.77
C PHE A 405 19.48 -12.99 21.65
N GLN A 406 20.65 -13.18 22.29
CA GLN A 406 21.41 -14.44 22.18
C GLN A 406 20.72 -15.65 22.84
N GLY A 407 19.69 -15.44 23.67
CA GLY A 407 18.88 -16.49 24.29
C GLY A 407 17.67 -16.94 23.47
N SER A 408 17.33 -16.25 22.39
CA SER A 408 16.13 -16.51 21.57
C SER A 408 16.33 -17.63 20.53
N PHE A 409 17.54 -18.20 20.47
CA PHE A 409 17.94 -19.27 19.57
C PHE A 409 18.02 -20.63 20.30
N ILE A 410 16.89 -21.20 20.71
CA ILE A 410 16.78 -22.64 21.06
C ILE A 410 15.53 -23.23 20.44
#